data_AF-A0A4U0VE32-F1
#
_entry.id   AF-A0A4U0VE32-F1
#
_cell.length_a   1.000
_cell.length_b   1.000
_cell.length_c   1.000
_cell.angle_alpha   90.00
_cell.angle_beta   90.00
_cell.angle_gamma   90.00
#
_symmetry.space_group_name_H-M   'P 1'
#
loop_
_entity.id
_entity.type
_entity.pdbx_description
1 polymer ?
#
loop_
_entity_poly.entity_id
_entity_poly.type
_entity_poly.pdbx_seq_one_letter_code
_entity_poly.pdbx_strand_id
1 'polypeptide(L)'
;MDAEQQQQQPGNSEQSPLLGGPGDATQQDKPLYYNFIIGTGVVAQAGAWILAAIVWGAVFSNDLILFSAHPLLNSAAVLFFIQAILILQPTHTAKQKKQGTYTHAALNNVALLAAVAGLVVIEYNKIDHGGAHFESPHAILGLITYIMVAGQALVGITQYFTPGLYGGVDNAKALYKYHRVGGYLTLLLMLATVCAATQTPFNTNVLQMQLWALVVASVLIVLGVGARIKPSKLGWLAGK
;
A
#
# COMPACT_ATOMS: atom_id res chain seq x y z
N MET A 1 29.81 10.47 -42.41
CA MET A 1 28.90 11.49 -41.83
C MET A 1 27.50 10.93 -41.96
N ASP A 2 26.64 11.27 -41.00
CA ASP A 2 25.20 10.97 -40.91
C ASP A 2 24.78 9.71 -40.15
N ALA A 3 24.40 9.93 -38.89
CA ALA A 3 23.24 9.30 -38.27
C ALA A 3 22.66 10.33 -37.28
N GLU A 4 21.56 10.94 -37.70
CA GLU A 4 20.81 11.97 -36.98
C GLU A 4 20.42 11.48 -35.58
N GLN A 5 20.84 12.25 -34.58
CA GLN A 5 20.30 12.18 -33.23
C GLN A 5 18.85 12.67 -33.29
N GLN A 6 17.89 11.75 -33.25
CA GLN A 6 16.50 12.08 -32.96
C GLN A 6 16.41 12.62 -31.53
N GLN A 7 16.52 13.94 -31.39
CA GLN A 7 16.00 14.68 -30.25
C GLN A 7 14.49 14.44 -30.21
N GLN A 8 14.02 13.75 -29.17
CA GLN A 8 12.61 13.75 -28.81
C GLN A 8 12.19 15.22 -28.58
N GLN A 9 11.43 15.76 -29.52
CA GLN A 9 10.71 17.02 -29.32
C GLN A 9 9.81 16.88 -28.08
N PRO A 10 9.85 17.83 -27.14
CA PRO A 10 8.85 17.88 -26.08
C PRO A 10 7.48 18.14 -26.74
N GLY A 11 6.60 17.16 -26.69
CA GLY A 11 5.24 17.28 -27.23
C GLY A 11 4.52 18.48 -26.60
N ASN A 12 3.80 19.23 -27.45
CA ASN A 12 2.99 20.42 -27.14
C ASN A 12 2.42 20.41 -25.70
N SER A 13 2.93 21.33 -24.90
CA SER A 13 2.88 21.32 -23.43
C SER A 13 1.56 21.76 -22.79
N GLU A 14 0.53 22.11 -23.56
CA GLU A 14 -0.73 22.67 -23.02
C GLU A 14 -1.86 21.64 -22.86
N GLN A 15 -1.83 20.53 -23.60
CA GLN A 15 -2.88 19.49 -23.53
C GLN A 15 -2.49 18.25 -22.73
N SER A 16 -1.24 18.18 -22.25
CA SER A 16 -0.78 17.06 -21.44
C SER A 16 -1.26 17.25 -19.99
N PRO A 17 -1.89 16.23 -19.37
CA PRO A 17 -2.33 16.33 -17.97
C PRO A 17 -1.17 16.72 -17.05
N LEU A 18 -1.43 17.61 -16.09
CA LEU A 18 -0.41 18.13 -15.15
C LEU A 18 0.35 17.03 -14.40
N LEU A 19 -0.28 15.88 -14.14
CA LEU A 19 0.30 14.74 -13.43
C LEU A 19 0.72 13.59 -14.35
N GLY A 20 0.66 13.78 -15.67
CA GLY A 20 0.83 12.72 -16.68
C GLY A 20 -0.41 11.83 -16.80
N GLY A 21 -0.39 10.97 -17.82
CA GLY A 21 -1.36 9.90 -18.01
C GLY A 21 -1.11 8.69 -17.11
N PRO A 22 -2.04 7.71 -17.09
CA PRO A 22 -1.91 6.50 -16.28
C PRO A 22 -0.63 5.72 -16.60
N GLY A 23 0.20 5.52 -15.57
CA GLY A 23 1.46 4.78 -15.68
C GLY A 23 2.65 5.61 -16.17
N ASP A 24 2.49 6.90 -16.46
CA ASP A 24 3.58 7.75 -16.99
C ASP A 24 4.68 8.01 -15.95
N ALA A 25 4.34 7.95 -14.66
CA ALA A 25 5.28 8.09 -13.57
C ALA A 25 6.39 7.02 -13.66
N THR A 26 7.58 7.47 -14.06
CA THR A 26 8.76 6.62 -14.25
C THR A 26 9.94 7.25 -13.52
N GLN A 27 10.69 6.42 -12.80
CA GLN A 27 11.82 6.89 -11.98
C GLN A 27 12.87 7.56 -12.87
N GLN A 28 13.16 8.84 -12.59
CA GLN A 28 14.22 9.61 -13.26
C GLN A 28 15.61 9.19 -12.75
N ASP A 29 16.69 9.76 -13.31
CA ASP A 29 18.04 9.63 -12.75
C ASP A 29 18.20 10.45 -11.47
N LYS A 30 17.42 10.06 -10.45
CA LYS A 30 17.33 10.66 -9.13
C LYS A 30 17.35 9.55 -8.07
N PRO A 31 17.71 9.88 -6.81
CA PRO A 31 17.65 8.92 -5.72
C PRO A 31 16.27 8.26 -5.58
N LEU A 32 16.26 7.01 -5.12
CA LEU A 32 15.05 6.18 -5.06
C LEU A 32 13.89 6.85 -4.32
N TYR A 33 14.17 7.60 -3.24
CA TYR A 33 13.13 8.30 -2.45
C TYR A 33 12.30 9.29 -3.27
N TYR A 34 12.79 9.76 -4.42
CA TYR A 34 12.01 10.63 -5.30
C TYR A 34 10.74 9.93 -5.82
N ASN A 35 10.74 8.59 -5.91
CA ASN A 35 9.57 7.80 -6.32
C ASN A 35 8.35 8.00 -5.40
N PHE A 36 8.54 8.47 -4.17
CA PHE A 36 7.45 8.79 -3.25
C PHE A 36 6.57 9.94 -3.77
N ILE A 37 7.13 10.89 -4.53
CA ILE A 37 6.44 12.13 -4.87
C ILE A 37 6.23 12.36 -6.37
N ILE A 38 6.84 11.58 -7.26
CA ILE A 38 6.68 11.83 -8.71
C ILE A 38 5.25 11.63 -9.24
N GLY A 39 4.79 12.47 -10.17
CA GLY A 39 3.43 12.35 -10.72
C GLY A 39 2.36 12.30 -9.62
N THR A 40 1.45 11.33 -9.68
CA THR A 40 0.37 11.17 -8.69
C THR A 40 0.79 10.62 -7.32
N GLY A 41 2.10 10.48 -7.06
CA GLY A 41 2.62 10.05 -5.74
C GLY A 41 2.24 10.98 -4.63
N VAL A 42 2.29 12.28 -4.88
CA VAL A 42 1.86 13.30 -3.91
C VAL A 42 0.39 13.13 -3.49
N VAL A 43 -0.47 12.68 -4.40
CA VAL A 43 -1.90 12.43 -4.10
C VAL A 43 -2.04 11.23 -3.16
N ALA A 44 -1.31 10.13 -3.45
CA ALA A 44 -1.30 8.97 -2.57
C ALA A 44 -0.69 9.28 -1.20
N GLN A 45 0.39 10.08 -1.16
CA GLN A 45 1.02 10.53 0.09
C GLN A 45 0.07 11.38 0.93
N ALA A 46 -0.62 12.34 0.31
CA ALA A 46 -1.60 13.17 1.00
C ALA A 46 -2.70 12.30 1.62
N GLY A 47 -3.28 11.38 0.86
CA GLY A 47 -4.29 10.45 1.39
C GLY A 47 -3.75 9.57 2.54
N ALA A 48 -2.54 9.03 2.40
CA ALA A 48 -1.93 8.17 3.43
C ALA A 48 -1.67 8.92 4.74
N TRP A 49 -1.12 10.14 4.66
CA TRP A 49 -0.87 10.97 5.85
C TRP A 49 -2.13 11.54 6.46
N ILE A 50 -3.15 11.90 5.66
CA ILE A 50 -4.46 12.31 6.18
C ILE A 50 -5.10 11.14 6.96
N LEU A 51 -5.09 9.92 6.41
CA LEU A 51 -5.62 8.73 7.09
C LEU A 51 -4.89 8.50 8.42
N ALA A 52 -3.55 8.51 8.41
CA ALA A 52 -2.75 8.36 9.62
C ALA A 52 -3.05 9.47 10.65
N ALA A 53 -3.12 10.72 10.21
CA ALA A 53 -3.42 11.86 11.07
C ALA A 53 -4.82 11.78 11.70
N ILE A 54 -5.84 11.32 10.97
CA ILE A 54 -7.19 11.09 11.53
C ILE A 54 -7.13 10.06 12.65
N VAL A 55 -6.51 8.89 12.39
CA VAL A 55 -6.45 7.81 13.37
C VAL A 55 -5.61 8.20 14.58
N TRP A 56 -4.42 8.75 14.35
CA TRP A 56 -3.50 9.12 15.42
C TRP A 56 -4.04 10.30 16.21
N GLY A 57 -4.61 11.30 15.54
CA GLY A 57 -5.26 12.43 16.20
C GLY A 57 -6.41 11.98 17.09
N ALA A 58 -7.28 11.10 16.61
CA ALA A 58 -8.39 10.56 17.41
C ALA A 58 -7.90 9.77 18.63
N VAL A 59 -6.86 8.93 18.46
CA VAL A 59 -6.31 8.13 19.56
C VAL A 59 -5.57 9.01 20.58
N PHE A 60 -4.68 9.90 20.14
CA PHE A 60 -3.88 10.74 21.03
C PHE A 60 -4.68 11.89 21.67
N SER A 61 -5.92 12.13 21.24
CA SER A 61 -6.85 13.06 21.89
C SER A 61 -7.64 12.41 23.03
N ASN A 62 -7.38 11.14 23.34
CA ASN A 62 -8.03 10.38 24.41
C ASN A 62 -6.97 9.69 25.30
N ASP A 63 -7.38 9.22 26.46
CA ASP A 63 -6.51 8.43 27.34
C ASP A 63 -6.03 7.16 26.64
N LEU A 64 -4.72 6.92 26.70
CA LEU A 64 -4.10 5.76 26.07
C LEU A 64 -4.32 4.51 26.92
N ILE A 65 -5.00 3.53 26.34
CA ILE A 65 -5.22 2.19 26.90
C ILE A 65 -4.56 1.14 26.02
N LEU A 66 -4.52 -0.11 26.46
CA LEU A 66 -3.90 -1.19 25.68
C LEU A 66 -4.54 -1.32 24.29
N PHE A 67 -5.87 -1.22 24.20
CA PHE A 67 -6.60 -1.19 22.94
C PHE A 67 -6.07 -0.09 21.99
N SER A 68 -5.69 1.09 22.50
CA SER A 68 -5.23 2.23 21.68
C SER A 68 -4.04 1.89 20.79
N ALA A 69 -3.21 0.90 21.16
CA ALA A 69 -2.10 0.46 20.31
C ALA A 69 -2.58 -0.20 19.00
N HIS A 70 -3.73 -0.86 18.99
CA HIS A 70 -4.26 -1.54 17.80
C HIS A 70 -4.51 -0.59 16.61
N PRO A 71 -5.31 0.49 16.72
CA PRO A 71 -5.51 1.42 15.61
C PRO A 71 -4.23 2.18 15.23
N LEU A 72 -3.34 2.49 16.19
CA LEU A 72 -2.06 3.13 15.91
C LEU A 72 -1.14 2.23 15.06
N LEU A 73 -0.95 0.98 15.48
CA LEU A 73 -0.08 0.02 14.80
C LEU A 73 -0.61 -0.38 13.43
N ASN A 74 -1.93 -0.60 13.29
CA ASN A 74 -2.52 -0.94 12.00
C ASN A 74 -2.54 0.23 11.02
N SER A 75 -2.80 1.46 11.46
CA SER A 75 -2.69 2.63 10.58
C SER A 75 -1.25 2.93 10.17
N ALA A 76 -0.27 2.70 11.06
CA ALA A 76 1.15 2.75 10.71
C ALA A 76 1.51 1.67 9.68
N ALA A 77 1.00 0.44 9.83
CA ALA A 77 1.18 -0.62 8.84
C ALA A 77 0.65 -0.21 7.46
N VAL A 78 -0.59 0.31 7.39
CA VAL A 78 -1.20 0.82 6.14
C VAL A 78 -0.30 1.90 5.51
N LEU A 79 0.18 2.85 6.30
CA LEU A 79 1.10 3.89 5.83
C LEU A 79 2.37 3.28 5.19
N PHE A 80 3.03 2.34 5.87
CA PHE A 80 4.23 1.68 5.35
C PHE A 80 3.96 0.80 4.12
N PHE A 81 2.82 0.10 4.05
CA PHE A 81 2.42 -0.64 2.85
C PHE A 81 2.24 0.29 1.64
N ILE A 82 1.63 1.46 1.84
CA ILE A 82 1.50 2.47 0.78
C ILE A 82 2.88 2.98 0.36
N GLN A 83 3.78 3.29 1.30
CA GLN A 83 5.17 3.67 0.97
C GLN A 83 5.87 2.59 0.13
N ALA A 84 5.69 1.32 0.51
CA ALA A 84 6.27 0.19 -0.22
C ALA A 84 5.74 0.09 -1.66
N ILE A 85 4.45 0.40 -1.90
CA ILE A 85 3.90 0.44 -3.25
C ILE A 85 4.51 1.60 -4.04
N LEU A 86 4.51 2.81 -3.47
CA LEU A 86 4.94 4.03 -4.15
C LEU A 86 6.43 4.01 -4.53
N ILE A 87 7.28 3.40 -3.70
CA ILE A 87 8.73 3.32 -3.97
C ILE A 87 9.05 2.42 -5.17
N LEU A 88 8.26 1.36 -5.39
CA LEU A 88 8.54 0.31 -6.37
C LEU A 88 7.91 0.56 -7.74
N GLN A 89 6.67 1.07 -7.79
CA GLN A 89 5.90 1.22 -9.03
C GLN A 89 6.67 1.88 -10.20
N PRO A 90 7.41 3.00 -9.99
CA PRO A 90 8.03 3.74 -11.08
C PRO A 90 9.36 3.16 -11.59
N THR A 91 9.91 2.15 -10.93
CA THR A 91 11.19 1.54 -11.32
C THR A 91 11.11 0.91 -12.72
N HIS A 92 12.16 1.08 -13.52
CA HIS A 92 12.17 0.56 -14.90
C HIS A 92 13.50 -0.07 -15.33
N THR A 93 14.66 0.47 -14.93
CA THR A 93 15.96 -0.16 -15.19
C THR A 93 16.23 -1.35 -14.26
N ALA A 94 17.16 -2.25 -14.61
CA ALA A 94 17.51 -3.40 -13.76
C ALA A 94 18.03 -2.97 -12.38
N LYS A 95 18.89 -1.93 -12.33
CA LYS A 95 19.42 -1.37 -11.09
C LYS A 95 18.31 -0.80 -10.21
N GLN A 96 17.43 0.03 -10.78
CA GLN A 96 16.31 0.62 -10.07
C GLN A 96 15.34 -0.44 -9.54
N LYS A 97 14.98 -1.44 -10.37
CA LYS A 97 14.10 -2.54 -9.96
C LYS A 97 14.70 -3.33 -8.80
N LYS A 98 15.99 -3.66 -8.85
CA LYS A 98 16.69 -4.34 -7.75
C LYS A 98 16.60 -3.53 -6.46
N GLN A 99 17.04 -2.27 -6.49
CA GLN A 99 17.03 -1.40 -5.30
C GLN A 99 15.61 -1.18 -4.77
N GLY A 100 14.66 -0.90 -5.66
CA GLY A 100 13.26 -0.74 -5.34
C GLY A 100 12.66 -1.99 -4.70
N THR A 101 13.02 -3.20 -5.15
CA THR A 101 12.53 -4.45 -4.54
C THR A 101 13.07 -4.63 -3.12
N TYR A 102 14.35 -4.36 -2.86
CA TYR A 102 14.88 -4.44 -1.48
C TYR A 102 14.20 -3.44 -0.56
N THR A 103 14.02 -2.19 -0.99
CA THR A 103 13.33 -1.17 -0.19
C THR A 103 11.85 -1.49 0.00
N HIS A 104 11.17 -2.00 -1.04
CA HIS A 104 9.80 -2.50 -0.95
C HIS A 104 9.68 -3.62 0.08
N ALA A 105 10.56 -4.63 0.03
CA ALA A 105 10.57 -5.73 0.98
C ALA A 105 10.81 -5.23 2.42
N ALA A 106 11.76 -4.31 2.62
CA ALA A 106 12.02 -3.73 3.94
C ALA A 106 10.81 -2.98 4.51
N LEU A 107 10.17 -2.13 3.71
CA LEU A 107 8.97 -1.39 4.13
C LEU A 107 7.79 -2.32 4.41
N ASN A 108 7.57 -3.36 3.58
CA ASN A 108 6.54 -4.36 3.86
C ASN A 108 6.84 -5.17 5.13
N ASN A 109 8.10 -5.47 5.43
CA ASN A 109 8.44 -6.18 6.67
C ASN A 109 8.14 -5.33 7.91
N VAL A 110 8.47 -4.04 7.88
CA VAL A 110 8.09 -3.10 8.96
C VAL A 110 6.57 -3.03 9.09
N ALA A 111 5.85 -2.89 7.97
CA ALA A 111 4.40 -2.87 7.95
C ALA A 111 3.78 -4.15 8.52
N LEU A 112 4.29 -5.31 8.11
CA LEU A 112 3.84 -6.63 8.58
C LEU A 112 4.06 -6.79 10.07
N LEU A 113 5.23 -6.43 10.59
CA LEU A 113 5.52 -6.48 12.02
C LEU A 113 4.59 -5.57 12.82
N ALA A 114 4.33 -4.35 12.33
CA ALA A 114 3.39 -3.45 12.97
C ALA A 114 1.96 -4.01 12.94
N ALA A 115 1.51 -4.56 11.81
CA ALA A 115 0.20 -5.17 11.67
C ALA A 115 0.03 -6.37 12.63
N VAL A 116 1.02 -7.27 12.70
CA VAL A 116 1.02 -8.42 13.62
C VAL A 116 1.01 -7.96 15.07
N ALA A 117 1.82 -6.97 15.44
CA ALA A 117 1.78 -6.39 16.79
C ALA A 117 0.40 -5.81 17.10
N GLY A 118 -0.23 -5.11 16.15
CA GLY A 118 -1.59 -4.60 16.29
C GLY A 118 -2.62 -5.71 16.49
N LEU A 119 -2.48 -6.85 15.81
CA LEU A 119 -3.34 -8.03 15.99
C LEU A 119 -3.15 -8.67 17.37
N VAL A 120 -1.90 -8.88 17.77
CA VAL A 120 -1.56 -9.49 19.07
C VAL A 120 -2.12 -8.64 20.21
N VAL A 121 -1.94 -7.31 20.14
CA VAL A 121 -2.45 -6.41 21.17
C VAL A 121 -3.98 -6.46 21.28
N ILE A 122 -4.71 -6.42 20.17
CA ILE A 122 -6.18 -6.43 20.23
C ILE A 122 -6.71 -7.77 20.73
N GLU A 123 -6.12 -8.89 20.31
CA GLU A 123 -6.56 -10.22 20.73
C GLU A 123 -6.24 -10.45 22.20
N TYR A 124 -5.06 -10.02 22.67
CA TYR A 124 -4.73 -10.07 24.10
C TYR A 124 -5.68 -9.20 24.92
N ASN A 125 -5.94 -7.95 24.50
CA ASN A 125 -6.89 -7.06 25.18
C ASN A 125 -8.28 -7.70 25.32
N LYS A 126 -8.74 -8.39 24.26
CA LYS A 126 -10.04 -9.09 24.28
C LYS A 126 -10.04 -10.29 25.20
N ILE A 127 -8.98 -11.10 25.19
CA ILE A 127 -8.84 -12.25 26.10
C ILE A 127 -8.91 -11.77 27.56
N ASP A 128 -8.16 -10.72 27.89
CA ASP A 128 -8.08 -10.14 29.24
C ASP A 128 -9.43 -9.59 29.75
N HIS A 129 -10.29 -9.11 28.84
CA HIS A 129 -11.59 -8.50 29.18
C HIS A 129 -12.80 -9.36 28.79
N GLY A 130 -12.61 -10.62 28.38
CA GLY A 130 -13.68 -11.53 27.95
C GLY A 130 -14.48 -11.04 26.72
N GLY A 131 -13.84 -10.29 25.82
CA GLY A 131 -14.47 -9.70 24.65
C GLY A 131 -14.68 -10.68 23.48
N ALA A 132 -15.64 -10.38 22.60
CA ALA A 132 -15.91 -11.19 21.41
C ALA A 132 -14.80 -11.11 20.34
N HIS A 133 -14.54 -12.24 19.67
CA HIS A 133 -13.48 -12.39 18.67
C HIS A 133 -14.05 -12.56 17.27
N PHE A 134 -13.54 -11.77 16.31
CA PHE A 134 -13.88 -11.92 14.88
C PHE A 134 -15.37 -11.86 14.50
N GLU A 135 -16.23 -11.17 15.27
CA GLU A 135 -17.68 -11.10 14.97
C GLU A 135 -18.11 -9.85 14.19
N SER A 136 -17.53 -8.69 14.52
CA SER A 136 -17.92 -7.43 13.84
C SER A 136 -17.49 -7.42 12.37
N PRO A 137 -18.18 -6.65 11.49
CA PRO A 137 -17.74 -6.48 10.10
C PRO A 137 -16.28 -6.03 9.97
N HIS A 138 -15.84 -5.12 10.84
CA HIS A 138 -14.44 -4.71 10.92
C HIS A 138 -13.50 -5.87 11.25
N ALA A 139 -13.84 -6.70 12.23
CA ALA A 139 -12.97 -7.81 12.66
C ALA A 139 -12.90 -8.93 11.61
N ILE A 140 -14.00 -9.23 10.92
CA ILE A 140 -14.04 -10.21 9.82
C ILE A 140 -13.21 -9.71 8.63
N LEU A 141 -13.45 -8.47 8.19
CA LEU A 141 -12.66 -7.85 7.11
C LEU A 141 -11.18 -7.74 7.48
N GLY A 142 -10.89 -7.41 8.74
CA GLY A 142 -9.54 -7.36 9.28
C GLY A 142 -8.84 -8.71 9.22
N LEU A 143 -9.50 -9.80 9.63
CA LEU A 143 -8.93 -11.15 9.54
C LEU A 143 -8.64 -11.56 8.10
N ILE A 144 -9.58 -11.31 7.18
CA ILE A 144 -9.38 -11.54 5.75
C ILE A 144 -8.17 -10.74 5.24
N THR A 145 -8.07 -9.47 5.64
CA THR A 145 -6.94 -8.60 5.29
C THR A 145 -5.62 -9.14 5.81
N TYR A 146 -5.55 -9.61 7.07
CA TYR A 146 -4.34 -10.22 7.63
C TYR A 146 -3.91 -11.47 6.87
N ILE A 147 -4.86 -12.36 6.53
CA ILE A 147 -4.58 -13.56 5.73
C ILE A 147 -4.04 -13.17 4.35
N MET A 148 -4.65 -12.18 3.71
CA MET A 148 -4.20 -11.67 2.41
C MET A 148 -2.80 -11.05 2.48
N VAL A 149 -2.50 -10.26 3.52
CA VAL A 149 -1.18 -9.69 3.79
C VAL A 149 -0.14 -10.78 3.99
N ALA A 150 -0.42 -11.79 4.82
CA ALA A 150 0.49 -12.90 5.06
C ALA A 150 0.76 -13.69 3.77
N GLY A 151 -0.28 -13.95 2.97
CA GLY A 151 -0.14 -14.58 1.66
C GLY A 151 0.69 -13.74 0.68
N GLN A 152 0.46 -12.43 0.61
CA GLN A 152 1.25 -11.52 -0.23
C GLN A 152 2.71 -11.44 0.21
N ALA A 153 2.99 -11.41 1.52
CA ALA A 153 4.33 -11.43 2.06
C ALA A 153 5.05 -12.74 1.71
N LEU A 154 4.37 -13.89 1.91
CA LEU A 154 4.92 -15.21 1.58
C LEU A 154 5.28 -15.28 0.09
N VAL A 155 4.32 -15.02 -0.81
CA VAL A 155 4.55 -15.01 -2.27
C VAL A 155 5.61 -14.00 -2.65
N GLY A 156 5.58 -12.80 -2.05
CA GLY A 156 6.57 -11.73 -2.21
C GLY A 156 8.00 -12.18 -1.97
N ILE A 157 8.22 -12.83 -0.82
CA ILE A 157 9.52 -13.32 -0.39
C ILE A 157 9.97 -14.48 -1.26
N THR A 158 9.14 -15.50 -1.41
CA THR A 158 9.55 -16.73 -2.10
C THR A 158 9.80 -16.50 -3.58
N GLN A 159 8.97 -15.69 -4.26
CA GLN A 159 9.14 -15.45 -5.70
C GLN A 159 10.42 -14.69 -6.02
N TYR A 160 10.93 -13.86 -5.11
CA TYR A 160 12.11 -13.02 -5.38
C TYR A 160 13.39 -13.64 -4.83
N PHE A 161 13.37 -14.13 -3.59
CA PHE A 161 14.58 -14.58 -2.90
C PHE A 161 14.84 -16.10 -3.04
N THR A 162 13.80 -16.89 -3.32
CA THR A 162 13.92 -18.35 -3.45
C THR A 162 13.24 -18.87 -4.72
N PRO A 163 13.62 -18.38 -5.92
CA PRO A 163 12.95 -18.75 -7.18
C PRO A 163 13.02 -20.26 -7.49
N GLY A 164 13.96 -20.99 -6.88
CA GLY A 164 14.05 -22.46 -6.98
C GLY A 164 12.78 -23.18 -6.52
N LEU A 165 12.01 -22.61 -5.57
CA LEU A 165 10.72 -23.17 -5.14
C LEU A 165 9.67 -23.22 -6.27
N TYR A 166 9.86 -22.43 -7.32
CA TYR A 166 8.99 -22.36 -8.49
C TYR A 166 9.58 -23.07 -9.72
N GLY A 167 10.69 -23.80 -9.55
CA GLY A 167 11.39 -24.45 -10.66
C GLY A 167 12.25 -23.49 -11.51
N GLY A 168 12.56 -22.29 -11.00
CA GLY A 168 13.49 -21.36 -11.64
C GLY A 168 13.00 -19.91 -11.67
N VAL A 169 13.90 -19.02 -12.11
CA VAL A 169 13.68 -17.56 -12.12
C VAL A 169 12.51 -17.17 -13.01
N ASP A 170 12.34 -17.81 -14.17
CA ASP A 170 11.30 -17.41 -15.12
C ASP A 170 9.90 -17.76 -14.63
N ASN A 171 9.73 -18.94 -14.03
CA ASN A 171 8.48 -19.35 -13.38
C ASN A 171 8.14 -18.43 -12.20
N ALA A 172 9.13 -18.06 -11.39
CA ALA A 172 8.92 -17.13 -10.28
C ALA A 172 8.52 -15.73 -10.78
N LYS A 173 9.13 -15.23 -11.86
CA LYS A 173 8.75 -13.95 -12.49
C LYS A 173 7.34 -13.96 -13.06
N ALA A 174 6.83 -15.11 -13.50
CA ALA A 174 5.46 -15.25 -13.99
C ALA A 174 4.41 -14.90 -12.92
N LEU A 175 4.77 -14.98 -11.62
CA LEU A 175 3.90 -14.63 -10.50
C LEU A 175 3.75 -13.13 -10.26
N TYR A 176 4.65 -12.29 -10.77
CA TYR A 176 4.62 -10.84 -10.50
C TYR A 176 3.29 -10.17 -10.90
N LYS A 177 2.61 -10.67 -11.93
CA LYS A 177 1.29 -10.15 -12.32
C LYS A 177 0.24 -10.41 -11.24
N TYR A 178 0.22 -11.61 -10.67
CA TYR A 178 -0.69 -12.00 -9.60
C TYR A 178 -0.35 -11.32 -8.28
N HIS A 179 0.93 -11.26 -7.92
CA HIS A 179 1.39 -10.53 -6.74
C HIS A 179 1.02 -9.05 -6.81
N ARG A 180 1.14 -8.42 -7.99
CA ARG A 180 0.74 -7.03 -8.18
C ARG A 180 -0.77 -6.81 -8.00
N VAL A 181 -1.60 -7.62 -8.67
CA VAL A 181 -3.06 -7.53 -8.54
C VAL A 181 -3.49 -7.82 -7.11
N GLY A 182 -2.98 -8.89 -6.53
CA GLY A 182 -3.23 -9.26 -5.13
C GLY A 182 -2.84 -8.15 -4.16
N GLY A 183 -1.70 -7.49 -4.36
CA GLY A 183 -1.28 -6.33 -3.58
C GLY A 183 -2.29 -5.17 -3.64
N TYR A 184 -2.82 -4.84 -4.83
CA TYR A 184 -3.83 -3.78 -4.96
C TYR A 184 -5.17 -4.17 -4.33
N LEU A 185 -5.62 -5.42 -4.49
CA LEU A 185 -6.82 -5.90 -3.81
C LEU A 185 -6.65 -5.89 -2.28
N THR A 186 -5.47 -6.26 -1.79
CA THR A 186 -5.15 -6.22 -0.37
C THR A 186 -5.17 -4.78 0.15
N LEU A 187 -4.65 -3.80 -0.59
CA LEU A 187 -4.76 -2.38 -0.23
C LEU A 187 -6.23 -1.94 -0.13
N LEU A 188 -7.09 -2.32 -1.08
CA LEU A 188 -8.51 -1.98 -1.02
C LEU A 188 -9.19 -2.60 0.21
N LEU A 189 -8.88 -3.85 0.54
CA LEU A 189 -9.38 -4.51 1.75
C LEU A 189 -8.91 -3.82 3.03
N MET A 190 -7.65 -3.37 3.10
CA MET A 190 -7.14 -2.59 4.24
C MET A 190 -7.93 -1.30 4.41
N LEU A 191 -8.12 -0.53 3.34
CA LEU A 191 -8.85 0.74 3.38
C LEU A 191 -10.32 0.52 3.79
N ALA A 192 -10.97 -0.51 3.25
CA ALA A 192 -12.32 -0.90 3.66
C ALA A 192 -12.39 -1.30 5.14
N THR A 193 -11.38 -2.02 5.64
CA THR A 193 -11.27 -2.41 7.05
C THR A 193 -11.12 -1.20 7.97
N VAL A 194 -10.30 -0.22 7.59
CA VAL A 194 -10.14 1.05 8.32
C VAL A 194 -11.46 1.83 8.33
N CYS A 195 -12.18 1.90 7.21
CA CYS A 195 -13.51 2.52 7.16
C CYS A 195 -14.52 1.77 8.04
N ALA A 196 -14.53 0.43 8.03
CA ALA A 196 -15.41 -0.37 8.88
C ALA A 196 -15.14 -0.16 10.38
N ALA A 197 -13.92 0.24 10.74
CA ALA A 197 -13.54 0.52 12.13
C ALA A 197 -14.40 1.64 12.75
N THR A 198 -14.96 2.55 11.95
CA THR A 198 -15.79 3.65 12.48
C THR A 198 -17.09 3.18 13.12
N GLN A 199 -17.52 1.95 12.81
CA GLN A 199 -18.73 1.34 13.37
C GLN A 199 -18.44 0.50 14.62
N THR A 200 -17.18 0.36 15.02
CA THR A 200 -16.83 -0.40 16.23
C THR A 200 -17.22 0.38 17.49
N PRO A 201 -17.56 -0.30 18.60
CA PRO A 201 -17.88 0.37 19.87
C PRO A 201 -16.77 1.31 20.35
N PHE A 202 -15.50 0.97 20.14
CA PHE A 202 -14.40 1.85 20.51
C PHE A 202 -14.43 3.16 19.73
N ASN A 203 -14.76 3.13 18.44
CA ASN A 203 -14.92 4.36 17.69
C ASN A 203 -16.19 5.14 18.09
N THR A 204 -17.34 4.47 18.14
CA THR A 204 -18.63 5.15 18.38
C THR A 204 -18.76 5.69 19.81
N ASN A 205 -17.95 5.21 20.75
CA ASN A 205 -17.97 5.67 22.14
C ASN A 205 -16.78 6.58 22.48
N VAL A 206 -15.61 6.40 21.85
CA VAL A 206 -14.36 7.08 22.23
C VAL A 206 -13.77 7.90 21.09
N LEU A 207 -13.38 7.25 19.99
CA LEU A 207 -12.55 7.93 18.97
C LEU A 207 -13.33 8.91 18.08
N GLN A 208 -14.62 8.68 17.86
CA GLN A 208 -15.51 9.51 17.04
C GLN A 208 -14.96 9.84 15.64
N MET A 209 -14.13 8.94 15.06
CA MET A 209 -13.63 9.11 13.70
C MET A 209 -14.80 9.05 12.72
N GLN A 210 -14.79 9.99 11.77
CA GLN A 210 -15.87 10.15 10.81
C GLN A 210 -15.61 9.31 9.56
N LEU A 211 -16.58 8.46 9.18
CA LEU A 211 -16.48 7.59 8.01
C LEU A 211 -16.15 8.35 6.73
N TRP A 212 -16.81 9.48 6.49
CA TRP A 212 -16.61 10.27 5.27
C TRP A 212 -15.16 10.75 5.14
N ALA A 213 -14.50 11.10 6.24
CA ALA A 213 -13.12 11.58 6.22
C ALA A 213 -12.14 10.46 5.86
N LEU A 214 -12.35 9.26 6.42
CA LEU A 214 -11.57 8.06 6.06
C LEU A 214 -11.82 7.62 4.62
N VAL A 215 -13.06 7.76 4.12
CA VAL A 215 -13.40 7.48 2.71
C VAL A 215 -12.66 8.46 1.78
N VAL A 216 -12.67 9.76 2.07
CA VAL A 216 -11.94 10.76 1.26
C VAL A 216 -10.44 10.43 1.23
N ALA A 217 -9.83 10.16 2.39
CA ALA A 217 -8.42 9.78 2.46
C ALA A 217 -8.13 8.50 1.64
N SER A 218 -9.01 7.50 1.74
CA SER A 218 -8.93 6.25 0.98
C SER A 218 -9.03 6.48 -0.53
N VAL A 219 -9.93 7.34 -0.99
CA VAL A 219 -10.08 7.69 -2.41
C VAL A 219 -8.80 8.36 -2.93
N LEU A 220 -8.20 9.28 -2.18
CA LEU A 220 -6.92 9.90 -2.55
C LEU A 220 -5.80 8.86 -2.71
N ILE A 221 -5.72 7.89 -1.80
CA ILE A 221 -4.77 6.77 -1.88
C ILE A 221 -5.03 5.95 -3.15
N VAL A 222 -6.27 5.55 -3.40
CA VAL A 222 -6.65 4.74 -4.56
C VAL A 222 -6.37 5.46 -5.87
N LEU A 223 -6.70 6.75 -5.98
CA LEU A 223 -6.43 7.55 -7.19
C LEU A 223 -4.92 7.72 -7.39
N GLY A 224 -4.18 8.06 -6.34
CA GLY A 224 -2.74 8.26 -6.43
C GLY A 224 -1.95 7.00 -6.81
N VAL A 225 -2.29 5.86 -6.18
CA VAL A 225 -1.69 4.55 -6.47
C VAL A 225 -2.18 4.01 -7.82
N GLY A 226 -3.49 4.13 -8.08
CA GLY A 226 -4.15 3.61 -9.27
C GLY A 226 -3.65 4.26 -10.56
N ALA A 227 -3.45 5.58 -10.55
CA ALA A 227 -2.89 6.31 -11.69
C ALA A 227 -1.44 5.91 -12.03
N ARG A 228 -0.73 5.21 -11.14
CA ARG A 228 0.63 4.70 -11.39
C ARG A 228 0.65 3.24 -11.86
N ILE A 229 -0.50 2.59 -11.98
CA ILE A 229 -0.58 1.23 -12.52
C ILE A 229 -0.15 1.26 -13.98
N LYS A 230 0.77 0.37 -14.34
CA LYS A 230 1.20 0.15 -15.73
C LYS A 230 0.46 -1.07 -16.29
N PRO A 231 -0.55 -0.92 -17.17
CA PRO A 231 -1.36 -2.04 -17.68
C PRO A 231 -0.51 -3.13 -18.35
N SER A 232 0.57 -2.73 -19.04
CA SER A 232 1.54 -3.64 -19.64
C SER A 232 2.19 -4.62 -18.65
N LYS A 233 2.24 -4.28 -17.36
CA LYS A 233 2.77 -5.16 -16.31
C LYS A 233 1.73 -6.16 -15.76
N LEU A 234 0.45 -6.06 -16.15
CA LEU A 234 -0.61 -6.98 -15.73
C LEU A 234 -0.71 -8.23 -16.63
N GLY A 235 0.10 -8.30 -17.68
CA GLY A 235 0.24 -9.45 -18.58
C GLY A 235 -0.91 -9.60 -19.57
N TRP A 236 -2.16 -9.49 -19.11
CA TRP A 236 -3.36 -9.75 -19.92
C TRP A 236 -3.82 -8.48 -20.66
N LEU A 237 -3.27 -7.34 -20.24
CA LEU A 237 -3.44 -6.02 -20.84
C LEU A 237 -2.14 -5.55 -21.51
N ALA A 238 -1.14 -6.43 -21.66
CA ALA A 238 0.08 -6.08 -22.39
C ALA A 238 -0.22 -6.01 -23.89
N GLY A 239 -0.12 -4.82 -24.48
CA GLY A 239 -0.35 -4.60 -25.92
C GLY A 239 -1.77 -4.14 -26.29
N LYS A 240 -2.59 -3.76 -25.30
CA LYS A 240 -3.82 -2.97 -25.48
C LYS A 240 -3.60 -1.59 -24.88
#